data_AF-A0A8J6IV77-F1
#
_entry.id   AF-A0A8J6IV77-F1
#
_cell.length_a   1.000
_cell.length_b   1.000
_cell.length_c   1.000
_cell.angle_alpha   90.00
_cell.angle_beta   90.00
_cell.angle_gamma   90.00
#
_symmetry.space_group_name_H-M   'P 1'
#
loop_
_entity.id
_entity.type
_entity.pdbx_description
1 polymer ?
#
loop_
_entity_poly.entity_id
_entity_poly.type
_entity_poly.pdbx_seq_one_letter_code
_entity_poly.pdbx_strand_id
1 'polypeptide(L)'
;MKRTKRFPLLGLSALLLGLTACGGETEPAPPPSMTAEELAGVWTDGLQNFLLLDPDNSRYLYLTYYGRLGSGDMDLEDRPMLSYDNFLYDFLPQGEGFVLDQNGSSDRENIDGMVFTRFDQEETMWDQLLQADEGQLAALDGVWQDPLDELLVIDTDRMEYMAYSSQSRGVASGTLADAHDGRGPYLFLNGRAYPKFSLGNDILMLYFSPSETQEPDGTFSGVFYQQGTAQEIALYHLDQAKFTYFEGRLVYFDGLRMFYMPENYSVGEDGLAYDQDGNLFAAGFDFTPLDPAELWGPDWADNWG
;
A
#
# COMPACT_ATOMS: atom_id res chain seq x y z
N MET A 1 -55.91 -28.93 -58.71
CA MET A 1 -55.90 -28.53 -57.29
C MET A 1 -56.68 -27.22 -57.13
N LYS A 2 -57.47 -27.13 -56.06
CA LYS A 2 -58.56 -26.17 -55.72
C LYS A 2 -58.09 -24.69 -55.82
N ARG A 3 -58.75 -23.75 -56.52
CA ARG A 3 -59.86 -22.83 -56.10
C ARG A 3 -59.77 -22.45 -54.60
N THR A 4 -59.86 -21.20 -54.10
CA THR A 4 -60.75 -20.05 -54.39
C THR A 4 -60.33 -18.90 -53.43
N LYS A 5 -60.27 -17.63 -53.87
CA LYS A 5 -61.17 -16.48 -53.56
C LYS A 5 -61.40 -16.06 -52.09
N ARG A 6 -61.42 -14.71 -51.94
CA ARG A 6 -62.23 -13.83 -51.05
C ARG A 6 -61.74 -13.69 -49.59
N PHE A 7 -61.94 -12.60 -48.85
CA PHE A 7 -62.25 -11.15 -48.99
C PHE A 7 -62.13 -10.66 -47.51
N PRO A 8 -61.80 -9.39 -47.21
CA PRO A 8 -61.68 -8.93 -45.82
C PRO A 8 -63.06 -8.62 -45.23
N LEU A 9 -63.31 -8.95 -43.95
CA LEU A 9 -64.48 -8.46 -43.23
C LEU A 9 -64.23 -8.38 -41.71
N LEU A 10 -64.39 -7.15 -41.20
CA LEU A 10 -64.87 -6.66 -39.89
C LEU A 10 -64.66 -7.47 -38.59
N GLY A 11 -64.23 -6.74 -37.55
CA GLY A 11 -64.47 -7.10 -36.15
C GLY A 11 -64.05 -5.99 -35.18
N LEU A 12 -64.99 -5.10 -34.85
CA LEU A 12 -64.89 -4.10 -33.78
C LEU A 12 -65.04 -4.79 -32.41
N SER A 13 -64.19 -4.50 -31.44
CA SER A 13 -64.53 -4.64 -30.01
C SER A 13 -63.63 -3.78 -29.13
N ALA A 14 -64.25 -2.78 -28.50
CA ALA A 14 -63.73 -2.02 -27.37
C ALA A 14 -63.92 -2.81 -26.07
N LEU A 15 -63.09 -2.55 -25.05
CA LEU A 15 -63.22 -2.80 -23.59
C LEU A 15 -61.77 -2.93 -23.06
N LEU A 16 -61.27 -2.34 -21.97
CA LEU A 16 -61.78 -1.57 -20.84
C LEU A 16 -60.58 -0.79 -20.26
N LEU A 17 -60.82 0.44 -19.83
CA LEU A 17 -59.97 1.14 -18.87
C LEU A 17 -60.12 0.46 -17.50
N GLY A 18 -59.03 -0.09 -16.98
CA GLY A 18 -58.89 -0.47 -15.57
C GLY A 18 -57.82 0.42 -14.93
N LEU A 19 -58.27 1.47 -14.24
CA LEU A 19 -57.47 2.18 -13.24
C LEU A 19 -57.39 1.31 -11.99
N THR A 20 -56.22 0.79 -11.64
CA THR A 20 -55.93 0.38 -10.26
C THR A 20 -54.46 0.58 -9.90
N ALA A 21 -54.30 1.46 -8.91
CA ALA A 21 -53.29 1.47 -7.85
C ALA A 21 -51.84 1.78 -8.24
N CYS A 22 -51.38 2.92 -7.69
CA CYS A 22 -49.98 3.28 -7.54
C CYS A 22 -49.21 2.11 -6.93
N GLY A 23 -48.39 1.46 -7.75
CA GLY A 23 -47.26 0.69 -7.22
C GLY A 23 -46.35 1.70 -6.54
N GLY A 24 -46.28 1.65 -5.21
CA GLY A 24 -45.15 2.23 -4.53
C GLY A 24 -43.92 1.57 -5.11
N GLU A 25 -43.12 2.33 -5.84
CA GLU A 25 -41.75 1.94 -6.13
C GLU A 25 -41.09 1.83 -4.77
N THR A 26 -41.03 0.60 -4.25
CA THR A 26 -40.15 0.29 -3.13
C THR A 26 -38.76 0.58 -3.66
N GLU A 27 -38.21 1.72 -3.24
CA GLU A 27 -36.81 2.03 -3.45
C GLU A 27 -36.01 0.78 -3.03
N PRO A 28 -35.09 0.28 -3.88
CA PRO A 28 -34.33 -0.90 -3.53
C PRO A 28 -33.68 -0.66 -2.17
N ALA A 29 -33.89 -1.59 -1.23
CA ALA A 29 -33.27 -1.47 0.08
C ALA A 29 -31.76 -1.28 -0.13
N PRO A 30 -31.12 -0.35 0.61
CA PRO A 30 -29.69 -0.19 0.51
C PRO A 30 -29.01 -1.55 0.73
N PRO A 31 -27.89 -1.83 0.03
CA PRO A 31 -27.14 -3.05 0.25
C PRO A 31 -26.82 -3.21 1.75
N PRO A 32 -26.78 -4.46 2.23
CA PRO A 32 -26.45 -4.74 3.63
C PRO A 32 -25.09 -4.14 3.96
N SER A 33 -25.00 -3.49 5.11
CA SER A 33 -23.76 -2.90 5.64
C SER A 33 -23.64 -3.24 7.11
N MET A 34 -22.41 -3.39 7.59
CA MET A 34 -22.10 -3.60 8.99
C MET A 34 -22.27 -2.30 9.79
N THR A 35 -22.57 -2.41 11.09
CA THR A 35 -22.57 -1.24 11.99
C THR A 35 -21.15 -0.90 12.45
N ALA A 36 -20.95 0.32 12.95
CA ALA A 36 -19.69 0.73 13.55
C ALA A 36 -19.24 -0.23 14.67
N GLU A 37 -20.17 -0.64 15.54
CA GLU A 37 -19.87 -1.57 16.64
C GLU A 37 -19.47 -2.97 16.16
N GLU A 38 -20.04 -3.45 15.04
CA GLU A 38 -19.66 -4.73 14.44
C GLU A 38 -18.24 -4.67 13.83
N LEU A 39 -17.87 -3.51 13.29
CA LEU A 39 -16.58 -3.26 12.63
C LEU A 39 -15.42 -3.09 13.60
N ALA A 40 -15.65 -2.54 14.80
CA ALA A 40 -14.59 -2.27 15.77
C ALA A 40 -13.75 -3.52 16.03
N GLY A 41 -12.43 -3.44 15.79
CA GLY A 41 -11.48 -4.52 16.07
C GLY A 41 -10.39 -4.70 15.01
N VAL A 42 -9.62 -5.78 15.15
CA VAL A 42 -8.58 -6.18 14.20
C VAL A 42 -9.08 -7.30 13.30
N TRP A 43 -8.85 -7.12 12.00
CA TRP A 43 -9.26 -8.02 10.95
C TRP A 43 -8.06 -8.46 10.11
N THR A 44 -8.13 -9.67 9.55
CA THR A 44 -7.12 -10.18 8.61
C THR A 44 -7.77 -10.88 7.42
N ASP A 45 -7.10 -10.83 6.27
CA ASP A 45 -7.51 -11.52 5.05
C ASP A 45 -6.94 -12.96 4.94
N GLY A 46 -6.23 -13.42 5.97
CA GLY A 46 -5.55 -14.71 5.97
C GLY A 46 -4.23 -14.73 5.20
N LEU A 47 -3.84 -13.61 4.60
CA LEU A 47 -2.60 -13.43 3.85
C LEU A 47 -1.63 -12.48 4.57
N GLN A 48 -1.78 -12.31 5.88
CA GLN A 48 -0.98 -11.42 6.74
C GLN A 48 -1.16 -9.92 6.43
N ASN A 49 -2.20 -9.55 5.67
CA ASN A 49 -2.68 -8.17 5.73
C ASN A 49 -3.54 -8.01 7.00
N PHE A 50 -3.43 -6.87 7.65
CA PHE A 50 -4.21 -6.52 8.84
C PHE A 50 -4.91 -5.19 8.66
N LEU A 51 -6.17 -5.14 9.08
CA LEU A 51 -6.99 -3.95 9.08
C LEU A 51 -7.51 -3.74 10.51
N LEU A 52 -7.01 -2.70 11.18
CA LEU A 52 -7.53 -2.25 12.47
C LEU A 52 -8.56 -1.17 12.21
N LEU A 53 -9.80 -1.41 12.64
CA LEU A 53 -10.90 -0.46 12.54
C LEU A 53 -11.17 0.12 13.93
N ASP A 54 -11.04 1.44 14.04
CA ASP A 54 -11.30 2.22 15.27
C ASP A 54 -12.41 3.25 15.03
N PRO A 55 -13.69 2.82 15.16
CA PRO A 55 -14.83 3.70 14.93
C PRO A 55 -14.94 4.85 15.94
N ASP A 56 -14.42 4.68 17.16
CA ASP A 56 -14.44 5.72 18.19
C ASP A 56 -13.60 6.94 17.78
N ASN A 57 -12.55 6.72 16.99
CA ASN A 57 -11.70 7.76 16.42
C ASN A 57 -11.94 8.01 14.92
N SER A 58 -12.97 7.39 14.32
CA SER A 58 -13.26 7.47 12.88
C SER A 58 -12.03 7.21 12.00
N ARG A 59 -11.17 6.27 12.41
CA ARG A 59 -9.86 5.98 11.80
C ARG A 59 -9.66 4.49 11.61
N TYR A 60 -8.86 4.12 10.61
CA TYR A 60 -8.34 2.77 10.47
C TYR A 60 -6.82 2.76 10.27
N LEU A 61 -6.20 1.63 10.59
CA LEU A 61 -4.83 1.29 10.18
C LEU A 61 -4.84 0.08 9.25
N TYR A 62 -4.06 0.14 8.18
CA TYR A 62 -3.88 -0.95 7.24
C TYR A 62 -2.41 -1.34 7.14
N LEU A 63 -2.09 -2.55 7.55
CA LEU A 63 -0.77 -3.16 7.42
C LEU A 63 -0.81 -4.18 6.29
N THR A 64 0.00 -3.96 5.25
CA THR A 64 0.15 -4.94 4.18
C THR A 64 1.02 -6.12 4.63
N TYR A 65 0.87 -7.27 3.97
CA TYR A 65 1.70 -8.45 4.21
C TYR A 65 3.18 -8.21 3.95
N TYR A 66 3.48 -7.24 3.09
CA TYR A 66 4.84 -6.80 2.80
C TYR A 66 5.28 -5.68 3.74
N GLY A 67 4.49 -5.30 4.74
CA GLY A 67 4.91 -4.48 5.89
C GLY A 67 4.72 -2.97 5.72
N ARG A 68 3.99 -2.51 4.70
CA ARG A 68 3.61 -1.09 4.60
C ARG A 68 2.44 -0.83 5.54
N LEU A 69 2.62 0.08 6.50
CA LEU A 69 1.61 0.50 7.44
C LEU A 69 1.10 1.88 7.02
N GLY A 70 -0.22 2.01 6.90
CA GLY A 70 -0.86 3.30 6.63
C GLY A 70 -2.09 3.53 7.48
N SER A 71 -2.51 4.78 7.54
CA SER A 71 -3.72 5.19 8.23
C SER A 71 -4.64 5.97 7.33
N GLY A 72 -5.95 5.89 7.59
CA GLY A 72 -6.94 6.66 6.87
C GLY A 72 -8.23 6.84 7.65
N ASP A 73 -9.12 7.64 7.07
CA ASP A 73 -10.37 8.03 7.69
C ASP A 73 -11.51 7.05 7.38
N MET A 74 -12.46 6.97 8.30
CA MET A 74 -13.74 6.29 8.12
C MET A 74 -14.88 7.30 8.16
N ASP A 75 -15.83 7.16 7.23
CA ASP A 75 -17.14 7.80 7.31
C ASP A 75 -18.11 6.84 8.01
N LEU A 76 -18.77 7.29 9.07
CA LEU A 76 -19.61 6.46 9.94
C LEU A 76 -21.06 6.95 10.02
N GLU A 77 -21.46 7.98 9.27
CA GLU A 77 -22.76 8.66 9.48
C GLU A 77 -23.95 7.78 9.08
N ASP A 78 -24.05 7.41 7.81
CA ASP A 78 -25.18 6.64 7.27
C ASP A 78 -24.82 5.18 7.05
N ARG A 79 -23.73 4.97 6.32
CA ARG A 79 -23.16 3.67 5.99
C ARG A 79 -21.68 3.75 6.32
N PRO A 80 -21.17 2.92 7.24
CA PRO A 80 -19.74 2.85 7.47
C PRO A 80 -18.99 2.58 6.16
N MET A 81 -18.01 3.42 5.89
CA MET A 81 -17.10 3.32 4.75
C MET A 81 -15.70 3.71 5.21
N LEU A 82 -14.68 3.17 4.56
CA LEU A 82 -13.31 3.67 4.70
C LEU A 82 -12.87 4.37 3.41
N SER A 83 -11.93 5.30 3.52
CA SER A 83 -11.29 5.95 2.36
C SER A 83 -9.86 5.44 2.18
N TYR A 84 -9.58 4.71 1.09
CA TYR A 84 -8.23 4.25 0.72
C TYR A 84 -7.85 4.76 -0.68
N ASP A 85 -6.67 5.35 -0.84
CA ASP A 85 -6.22 6.05 -2.05
C ASP A 85 -7.29 6.97 -2.67
N ASN A 86 -8.01 7.70 -1.81
CA ASN A 86 -9.11 8.61 -2.19
C ASN A 86 -10.33 7.93 -2.85
N PHE A 87 -10.46 6.60 -2.72
CA PHE A 87 -11.68 5.87 -3.04
C PHE A 87 -12.39 5.43 -1.75
N LEU A 88 -13.72 5.48 -1.77
CA LEU A 88 -14.55 4.99 -0.67
C LEU A 88 -14.81 3.50 -0.86
N TYR A 89 -14.78 2.74 0.23
CA TYR A 89 -15.06 1.31 0.25
C TYR A 89 -16.18 1.00 1.23
N ASP A 90 -17.20 0.30 0.75
CA ASP A 90 -18.29 -0.21 1.57
C ASP A 90 -17.84 -1.49 2.31
N PHE A 91 -18.27 -1.64 3.56
CA PHE A 91 -18.14 -2.90 4.30
C PHE A 91 -19.36 -3.81 4.04
N LEU A 92 -19.24 -4.74 3.10
CA LEU A 92 -20.32 -5.69 2.79
C LEU A 92 -20.19 -6.95 3.65
N PRO A 93 -21.20 -7.30 4.48
CA PRO A 93 -21.13 -8.49 5.32
C PRO A 93 -20.92 -9.77 4.51
N GLN A 94 -19.95 -10.59 4.91
CA GLN A 94 -19.63 -11.86 4.26
C GLN A 94 -19.14 -12.89 5.29
N GLY A 95 -19.98 -13.89 5.58
CA GLY A 95 -19.65 -14.94 6.55
C GLY A 95 -19.45 -14.36 7.96
N GLU A 96 -18.31 -14.65 8.58
CA GLU A 96 -17.91 -14.15 9.91
C GLU A 96 -17.14 -12.81 9.82
N GLY A 97 -17.16 -12.14 8.67
CA GLY A 97 -16.54 -10.84 8.49
C GLY A 97 -17.14 -10.08 7.32
N PHE A 98 -16.30 -9.47 6.48
CA PHE A 98 -16.76 -8.62 5.38
C PHE A 98 -15.86 -8.69 4.16
N VAL A 99 -16.38 -8.20 3.05
CA VAL A 99 -15.62 -7.85 1.85
C VAL A 99 -15.67 -6.35 1.66
N LEU A 100 -14.56 -5.76 1.25
CA LEU A 100 -14.49 -4.36 0.84
C LEU A 100 -14.97 -4.24 -0.61
N ASP A 101 -15.90 -3.32 -0.86
CA ASP A 101 -16.45 -3.06 -2.19
C ASP A 101 -16.20 -1.59 -2.57
N GLN A 102 -15.43 -1.37 -3.63
CA GLN A 102 -15.03 -0.04 -4.05
C GLN A 102 -16.19 0.73 -4.68
N ASN A 103 -16.41 1.94 -4.19
CA ASN A 103 -17.29 2.90 -4.84
C ASN A 103 -16.60 3.50 -6.08
N GLY A 104 -17.02 3.03 -7.26
CA GLY A 104 -16.46 3.43 -8.54
C GLY A 104 -15.51 2.36 -9.10
N SER A 105 -14.62 2.75 -10.01
CA SER A 105 -13.65 1.84 -10.60
C SER A 105 -12.36 2.59 -10.91
N SER A 106 -11.23 1.94 -10.66
CA SER A 106 -9.90 2.45 -10.95
C SER A 106 -8.94 1.30 -11.20
N ASP A 107 -7.94 1.54 -12.05
CA ASP A 107 -6.79 0.64 -12.23
C ASP A 107 -5.65 0.94 -11.24
N ARG A 108 -5.83 1.92 -10.35
CA ARG A 108 -4.89 2.25 -9.28
C ARG A 108 -4.85 1.15 -8.22
N GLU A 109 -3.82 1.19 -7.37
CA GLU A 109 -3.75 0.35 -6.18
C GLU A 109 -5.05 0.49 -5.37
N ASN A 110 -5.70 -0.63 -5.10
CA ASN A 110 -6.97 -0.68 -4.39
C ASN A 110 -7.04 -1.91 -3.50
N ILE A 111 -8.03 -1.90 -2.61
CA ILE A 111 -8.35 -3.00 -1.71
C ILE A 111 -9.73 -3.60 -2.01
N ASP A 112 -10.18 -3.45 -3.26
CA ASP A 112 -11.47 -3.96 -3.73
C ASP A 112 -11.51 -5.49 -3.71
N GLY A 113 -12.62 -6.06 -3.24
CA GLY A 113 -12.81 -7.50 -3.16
C GLY A 113 -11.99 -8.21 -2.07
N MET A 114 -11.21 -7.50 -1.27
CA MET A 114 -10.49 -8.08 -0.14
C MET A 114 -11.47 -8.55 0.94
N VAL A 115 -11.35 -9.82 1.34
CA VAL A 115 -12.22 -10.44 2.34
C VAL A 115 -11.47 -10.51 3.66
N PHE A 116 -12.07 -9.94 4.70
CA PHE A 116 -11.51 -9.86 6.04
C PHE A 116 -12.35 -10.64 7.03
N THR A 117 -11.67 -11.36 7.93
CA THR A 117 -12.27 -12.07 9.07
C THR A 117 -11.62 -11.62 10.37
N ARG A 118 -12.33 -11.77 11.49
CA ARG A 118 -11.86 -11.35 12.81
C ARG A 118 -10.53 -12.04 13.14
N PHE A 119 -9.56 -11.29 13.69
CA PHE A 119 -8.28 -11.85 14.10
C PHE A 119 -8.33 -12.37 15.54
N ASP A 120 -7.93 -13.63 15.75
CA ASP A 120 -8.03 -14.31 17.05
C ASP A 120 -7.22 -13.65 18.18
N GLN A 121 -6.13 -12.94 17.86
CA GLN A 121 -5.27 -12.24 18.83
C GLN A 121 -5.44 -10.72 18.74
N GLU A 122 -6.69 -10.28 18.67
CA GLU A 122 -7.10 -8.89 18.47
C GLU A 122 -6.38 -7.90 19.41
N GLU A 123 -6.47 -8.08 20.73
CA GLU A 123 -5.88 -7.14 21.71
C GLU A 123 -4.37 -6.96 21.52
N THR A 124 -3.65 -8.05 21.23
CA THR A 124 -2.19 -8.00 21.07
C THR A 124 -1.79 -7.30 19.77
N MET A 125 -2.52 -7.57 18.68
CA MET A 125 -2.26 -6.93 17.39
C MET A 125 -2.71 -5.47 17.38
N TRP A 126 -3.78 -5.14 18.11
CA TRP A 126 -4.26 -3.78 18.27
C TRP A 126 -3.16 -2.86 18.82
N ASP A 127 -2.59 -3.24 19.97
CA ASP A 127 -1.50 -2.48 20.60
C ASP A 127 -0.25 -2.39 19.70
N GLN A 128 0.08 -3.47 18.97
CA GLN A 128 1.22 -3.48 18.06
C GLN A 128 1.04 -2.52 16.88
N LEU A 129 -0.13 -2.49 16.25
CA LEU A 129 -0.41 -1.61 15.12
C LEU A 129 -0.44 -0.15 15.56
N LEU A 130 -1.05 0.17 16.70
CA LEU A 130 -1.03 1.52 17.26
C LEU A 130 0.41 1.98 17.59
N GLN A 131 1.19 1.13 18.25
CA GLN A 131 2.58 1.45 18.57
C GLN A 131 3.43 1.65 17.30
N ALA A 132 3.22 0.81 16.29
CA ALA A 132 3.89 0.94 15.00
C ALA A 132 3.50 2.26 14.30
N ASP A 133 2.22 2.63 14.31
CA ASP A 133 1.73 3.86 13.71
C ASP A 133 2.28 5.12 14.40
N GLU A 134 2.33 5.14 15.73
CA GLU A 134 2.92 6.24 16.50
C GLU A 134 4.44 6.37 16.29
N GLY A 135 5.13 5.24 16.08
CA GLY A 135 6.59 5.19 15.97
C GLY A 135 7.15 5.28 14.55
N GLN A 136 6.34 5.05 13.50
CA GLN A 136 6.86 4.85 12.14
C GLN A 136 7.59 6.07 11.58
N LEU A 137 7.12 7.29 11.85
CA LEU A 137 7.78 8.50 11.37
C LEU A 137 9.13 8.68 12.05
N ALA A 138 9.18 8.61 13.38
CA ALA A 138 10.44 8.73 14.13
C ALA A 138 11.45 7.64 13.76
N ALA A 139 10.98 6.46 13.34
CA ALA A 139 11.85 5.39 12.86
C ALA A 139 12.51 5.71 11.51
N LEU A 140 12.00 6.66 10.71
CA LEU A 140 12.61 7.07 9.43
C LEU A 140 13.82 7.97 9.64
N ASP A 141 13.91 8.64 10.78
CA ASP A 141 14.91 9.66 11.05
C ASP A 141 16.34 9.09 10.98
N GLY A 142 17.21 9.79 10.25
CA GLY A 142 18.64 9.48 10.20
C GLY A 142 19.20 9.26 8.80
N VAL A 143 20.35 8.57 8.77
CA VAL A 143 21.15 8.36 7.57
C VAL A 143 21.10 6.90 7.13
N TRP A 144 20.72 6.69 5.89
CA TRP A 144 20.45 5.40 5.28
C TRP A 144 21.29 5.25 4.01
N GLN A 145 21.81 4.05 3.76
CA GLN A 145 22.60 3.74 2.58
C GLN A 145 22.19 2.39 1.97
N ASP A 146 22.06 2.33 0.65
CA ASP A 146 21.83 1.09 -0.08
C ASP A 146 23.12 0.49 -0.68
N PRO A 147 23.06 -0.74 -1.22
CA PRO A 147 24.19 -1.37 -1.91
C PRO A 147 24.65 -0.72 -3.23
N LEU A 148 23.90 0.24 -3.79
CA LEU A 148 24.23 0.92 -5.05
C LEU A 148 24.86 2.30 -4.84
N ASP A 149 25.30 2.58 -3.60
CA ASP A 149 25.86 3.84 -3.14
C ASP A 149 24.89 5.02 -3.26
N GLU A 150 23.60 4.74 -3.07
CA GLU A 150 22.58 5.75 -2.81
C GLU A 150 22.47 5.99 -1.31
N LEU A 151 22.36 7.26 -0.91
CA LEU A 151 22.15 7.65 0.48
C LEU A 151 20.93 8.52 0.63
N LEU A 152 20.24 8.32 1.75
CA LEU A 152 19.14 9.16 2.20
C LEU A 152 19.48 9.73 3.57
N VAL A 153 19.33 11.04 3.71
CA VAL A 153 19.26 11.72 5.00
C VAL A 153 17.82 12.13 5.19
N ILE A 154 17.13 11.51 6.15
CA ILE A 154 15.73 11.81 6.44
C ILE A 154 15.67 12.56 7.78
N ASP A 155 14.97 13.69 7.77
CA ASP A 155 14.74 14.52 8.95
C ASP A 155 13.24 14.70 9.14
N THR A 156 12.71 13.95 10.11
CA THR A 156 11.27 13.87 10.38
C THR A 156 10.74 15.09 11.14
N ASP A 157 11.61 15.82 11.84
CA ASP A 157 11.27 17.12 12.43
C ASP A 157 11.05 18.19 11.35
N ARG A 158 11.81 18.13 10.26
CA ARG A 158 11.64 19.00 9.07
C ARG A 158 10.58 18.51 8.10
N MET A 159 10.23 17.22 8.15
CA MET A 159 9.46 16.53 7.12
C MET A 159 10.14 16.65 5.74
N GLU A 160 11.46 16.50 5.71
CA GLU A 160 12.29 16.62 4.53
C GLU A 160 13.31 15.47 4.46
N TYR A 161 13.81 15.21 3.25
CA TYR A 161 14.95 14.33 3.07
C TYR A 161 15.88 14.85 1.98
N MET A 162 17.13 14.43 2.04
CA MET A 162 18.13 14.62 0.99
C MET A 162 18.56 13.27 0.45
N ALA A 163 18.71 13.19 -0.86
CA ALA A 163 19.14 12.01 -1.59
C ALA A 163 20.48 12.27 -2.29
N TYR A 164 21.43 11.35 -2.14
CA TYR A 164 22.77 11.42 -2.71
C TYR A 164 23.03 10.16 -3.53
N SER A 165 23.73 10.32 -4.65
CA SER A 165 24.16 9.19 -5.48
C SER A 165 25.64 9.35 -5.82
N SER A 166 26.46 8.39 -5.41
CA SER A 166 27.90 8.42 -5.71
C SER A 166 28.18 8.35 -7.22
N GLN A 167 27.33 7.62 -7.95
CA GLN A 167 27.46 7.36 -9.39
C GLN A 167 27.30 8.64 -10.21
N SER A 168 26.29 9.45 -9.87
CA SER A 168 26.04 10.73 -10.55
C SER A 168 26.77 11.91 -9.89
N ARG A 169 27.23 11.73 -8.64
CA ARG A 169 27.63 12.80 -7.71
C ARG A 169 26.52 13.84 -7.49
N GLY A 170 25.27 13.48 -7.80
CA GLY A 170 24.10 14.32 -7.64
C GLY A 170 23.65 14.40 -6.19
N VAL A 171 23.01 15.52 -5.87
CA VAL A 171 22.27 15.72 -4.61
C VAL A 171 20.90 16.25 -4.99
N ALA A 172 19.87 15.67 -4.40
CA ALA A 172 18.48 16.12 -4.51
C ALA A 172 17.88 16.24 -3.11
N SER A 173 16.82 17.03 -3.00
CA SER A 173 16.03 17.15 -1.77
C SER A 173 14.56 16.93 -2.10
N GLY A 174 13.80 16.44 -1.13
CA GLY A 174 12.36 16.29 -1.24
C GLY A 174 11.68 16.32 0.12
N THR A 175 10.37 16.10 0.09
CA THR A 175 9.52 16.20 1.29
C THR A 175 9.07 14.82 1.74
N LEU A 176 8.97 14.64 3.05
CA LEU A 176 8.22 13.54 3.67
C LEU A 176 6.76 14.01 3.84
N ALA A 177 5.79 13.13 3.58
CA ALA A 177 4.39 13.42 3.79
C ALA A 177 3.62 12.16 4.19
N ASP A 178 2.48 12.32 4.86
CA ASP A 178 1.43 11.32 4.98
C ASP A 178 0.14 11.95 4.47
N ALA A 179 -0.49 11.31 3.48
CA ALA A 179 -1.74 11.79 2.90
C ALA A 179 -2.98 11.34 3.72
N HIS A 180 -2.79 10.45 4.70
CA HIS A 180 -3.86 9.79 5.44
C HIS A 180 -4.86 9.09 4.50
N ASP A 181 -4.35 8.53 3.40
CA ASP A 181 -5.12 7.81 2.38
C ASP A 181 -5.00 6.28 2.53
N GLY A 182 -4.59 5.81 3.71
CA GLY A 182 -4.43 4.39 4.01
C GLY A 182 -3.12 3.76 3.57
N ARG A 183 -2.26 4.47 2.81
CA ARG A 183 -0.98 3.93 2.31
C ARG A 183 0.22 4.27 3.17
N GLY A 184 0.06 5.20 4.11
CA GLY A 184 1.07 5.60 5.08
C GLY A 184 2.01 6.69 4.58
N PRO A 185 3.04 7.01 5.39
CA PRO A 185 4.00 8.04 5.05
C PRO A 185 4.78 7.67 3.78
N TYR A 186 5.26 8.68 3.06
CA TYR A 186 6.05 8.49 1.86
C TYR A 186 7.05 9.62 1.64
N LEU A 187 8.19 9.27 1.05
CA LEU A 187 9.12 10.25 0.48
C LEU A 187 8.56 10.68 -0.87
N PHE A 188 8.30 11.97 -1.02
CA PHE A 188 7.76 12.55 -2.24
C PHE A 188 8.88 12.93 -3.22
N LEU A 189 8.70 12.49 -4.47
CA LEU A 189 9.55 12.75 -5.65
C LEU A 189 8.63 12.99 -6.86
N ASN A 190 9.09 12.64 -8.06
CA ASN A 190 8.26 12.37 -9.24
C ASN A 190 7.33 11.14 -9.04
N GLY A 191 6.90 10.87 -7.81
CA GLY A 191 6.20 9.68 -7.33
C GLY A 191 6.25 9.62 -5.80
N ARG A 192 6.00 8.44 -5.24
CA ARG A 192 5.98 8.20 -3.79
C ARG A 192 6.78 6.96 -3.45
N ALA A 193 7.79 7.08 -2.59
CA ALA A 193 8.48 5.92 -2.02
C ALA A 193 7.91 5.63 -0.63
N TYR A 194 7.24 4.48 -0.48
CA TYR A 194 6.63 4.06 0.78
C TYR A 194 7.63 3.24 1.60
N PRO A 195 7.83 3.57 2.88
CA PRO A 195 8.75 2.87 3.74
C PRO A 195 8.13 1.65 4.39
N LYS A 196 9.01 0.72 4.72
CA LYS A 196 8.78 -0.43 5.59
C LYS A 196 10.00 -0.63 6.47
N PHE A 197 9.76 -0.88 7.76
CA PHE A 197 10.80 -1.23 8.71
C PHE A 197 10.93 -2.74 8.92
N SER A 198 12.15 -3.15 9.23
CA SER A 198 12.36 -4.42 9.92
C SER A 198 12.10 -4.29 11.43
N LEU A 199 11.86 -5.41 12.11
CA LEU A 199 11.82 -5.50 13.57
C LEU A 199 13.18 -5.08 14.15
N GLY A 200 13.36 -3.79 14.45
CA GLY A 200 14.64 -3.22 14.90
C GLY A 200 14.95 -1.81 14.39
N ASN A 201 14.24 -1.32 13.36
CA ASN A 201 14.39 0.02 12.77
C ASN A 201 15.81 0.36 12.23
N ASP A 202 16.61 -0.66 11.91
CA ASP A 202 17.97 -0.56 11.36
C ASP A 202 18.02 -0.87 9.85
N ILE A 203 16.89 -1.28 9.28
CA ILE A 203 16.69 -1.57 7.86
C ILE A 203 15.41 -0.87 7.40
N LEU A 204 15.55 -0.09 6.35
CA LEU A 204 14.49 0.61 5.65
C LEU A 204 14.34 0.00 4.25
N MET A 205 13.19 -0.58 3.97
CA MET A 205 12.82 -0.91 2.60
C MET A 205 11.93 0.18 2.05
N LEU A 206 12.25 0.61 0.84
CA LEU A 206 11.45 1.57 0.09
C LEU A 206 10.84 0.89 -1.13
N TYR A 207 9.55 1.13 -1.33
CA TYR A 207 8.82 0.70 -2.52
C TYR A 207 8.33 1.94 -3.26
N PHE A 208 8.83 2.14 -4.47
CA PHE A 208 8.45 3.29 -5.26
C PHE A 208 7.14 3.03 -6.03
N SER A 209 6.23 4.00 -5.96
CA SER A 209 5.02 4.08 -6.75
C SER A 209 5.11 5.33 -7.63
N PRO A 210 5.17 5.18 -8.97
CA PRO A 210 5.33 6.30 -9.88
C PRO A 210 4.12 7.23 -9.87
N SER A 211 4.36 8.52 -10.12
CA SER A 211 3.29 9.48 -10.38
C SER A 211 2.72 9.30 -11.78
N GLU A 212 1.40 9.38 -11.95
CA GLU A 212 0.77 9.39 -13.29
C GLU A 212 1.17 10.59 -14.16
N THR A 213 1.80 11.62 -13.55
CA THR A 213 2.05 12.91 -14.20
C THR A 213 3.52 13.21 -14.45
N GLN A 214 4.43 12.40 -13.91
CA GLN A 214 5.87 12.61 -14.00
C GLN A 214 6.60 11.27 -14.09
N GLU A 215 7.53 11.17 -15.04
CA GLU A 215 8.44 10.04 -15.12
C GLU A 215 9.44 10.09 -13.95
N PRO A 216 9.72 8.96 -13.28
CA PRO A 216 10.69 8.93 -12.19
C PRO A 216 12.11 9.24 -12.74
N ASP A 217 12.83 10.17 -12.10
CA ASP A 217 14.25 10.43 -12.43
C ASP A 217 15.19 9.36 -11.82
N GLY A 218 14.62 8.33 -11.22
CA GLY A 218 15.22 7.20 -10.53
C GLY A 218 14.17 6.47 -9.69
N THR A 219 14.45 5.24 -9.26
CA THR A 219 13.59 4.51 -8.32
C THR A 219 14.36 4.27 -7.05
N PHE A 220 14.02 4.98 -5.97
CA PHE A 220 14.50 4.69 -4.60
C PHE A 220 13.88 3.39 -4.07
N SER A 221 13.68 2.40 -4.94
CA SER A 221 13.16 1.08 -4.60
C SER A 221 14.33 0.22 -4.20
N GLY A 222 14.43 -0.15 -2.93
CA GLY A 222 15.60 -0.87 -2.45
C GLY A 222 15.59 -1.15 -0.97
N VAL A 223 16.69 -1.73 -0.50
CA VAL A 223 16.95 -1.94 0.93
C VAL A 223 18.08 -1.02 1.35
N PHE A 224 17.77 -0.15 2.30
CA PHE A 224 18.71 0.77 2.89
C PHE A 224 19.04 0.34 4.33
N TYR A 225 20.32 0.45 4.66
CA TYR A 225 20.88 0.13 5.97
C TYR A 225 21.29 1.41 6.68
N GLN A 226 21.03 1.50 7.97
CA GLN A 226 21.37 2.68 8.75
C GLN A 226 22.90 2.85 8.85
N GLN A 227 23.44 4.06 8.76
CA GLN A 227 24.89 4.33 8.67
C GLN A 227 25.73 3.74 9.83
N GLY A 228 25.14 3.47 10.99
CA GLY A 228 25.81 2.81 12.12
C GLY A 228 25.86 1.27 12.05
N THR A 229 24.94 0.64 11.32
CA THR A 229 24.78 -0.82 11.23
C THR A 229 25.15 -1.35 9.84
N ALA A 230 25.14 -0.50 8.82
CA ALA A 230 25.47 -0.82 7.42
C ALA A 230 26.79 -1.61 7.30
N GLN A 231 27.83 -1.20 8.05
CA GLN A 231 29.13 -1.88 8.02
C GLN A 231 29.10 -3.28 8.61
N GLU A 232 28.33 -3.50 9.68
CA GLU A 232 28.17 -4.81 10.29
C GLU A 232 27.37 -5.74 9.36
N ILE A 233 26.26 -5.23 8.83
CA ILE A 233 25.38 -5.99 7.93
C ILE A 233 26.10 -6.37 6.64
N ALA A 234 26.80 -5.41 6.03
CA ALA A 234 27.64 -5.64 4.86
C ALA A 234 28.68 -6.74 5.09
N LEU A 235 29.36 -6.70 6.23
CA LEU A 235 30.48 -7.59 6.49
C LEU A 235 30.06 -9.03 6.85
N TYR A 236 28.91 -9.21 7.51
CA TYR A 236 28.55 -10.49 8.12
C TYR A 236 27.30 -11.16 7.54
N HIS A 237 26.51 -10.46 6.73
CA HIS A 237 25.20 -10.97 6.30
C HIS A 237 25.00 -10.92 4.77
N LEU A 238 25.44 -9.85 4.11
CA LEU A 238 25.08 -9.65 2.69
C LEU A 238 25.74 -10.62 1.70
N ASP A 239 26.74 -11.39 2.12
CA ASP A 239 27.30 -12.50 1.33
C ASP A 239 26.28 -13.62 1.05
N GLN A 240 25.22 -13.69 1.87
CA GLN A 240 24.11 -14.64 1.75
C GLN A 240 22.83 -13.98 1.21
N ALA A 241 22.88 -12.68 0.89
CA ALA A 241 21.70 -11.95 0.44
C ALA A 241 21.21 -12.49 -0.91
N LYS A 242 19.89 -12.63 -1.04
CA LYS A 242 19.25 -13.13 -2.27
C LYS A 242 17.77 -12.85 -2.30
N PHE A 243 17.23 -12.80 -3.51
CA PHE A 243 15.80 -12.94 -3.73
C PHE A 243 15.42 -14.43 -3.81
N THR A 244 14.32 -14.80 -3.17
CA THR A 244 13.80 -16.17 -3.20
C THR A 244 12.30 -16.19 -3.01
N TYR A 245 11.68 -17.38 -3.06
CA TYR A 245 10.25 -17.54 -2.81
C TYR A 245 10.02 -18.26 -1.49
N PHE A 246 9.15 -17.70 -0.66
CA PHE A 246 8.68 -18.32 0.57
C PHE A 246 7.15 -18.28 0.58
N GLU A 247 6.52 -19.44 0.80
CA GLU A 247 5.05 -19.59 0.76
C GLU A 247 4.40 -19.04 -0.51
N GLY A 248 5.10 -19.16 -1.66
CA GLY A 248 4.62 -18.69 -2.96
C GLY A 248 4.77 -17.19 -3.21
N ARG A 249 5.33 -16.44 -2.25
CA ARG A 249 5.58 -15.00 -2.37
C ARG A 249 7.08 -14.70 -2.52
N LEU A 250 7.39 -13.68 -3.30
CA LEU A 250 8.75 -13.18 -3.43
C LEU A 250 9.19 -12.57 -2.10
N VAL A 251 10.40 -12.94 -1.67
CA VAL A 251 11.05 -12.38 -0.49
C VAL A 251 12.49 -11.99 -0.80
N TYR A 252 12.94 -10.89 -0.20
CA TYR A 252 14.35 -10.57 -0.09
C TYR A 252 14.89 -11.10 1.23
N PHE A 253 15.95 -11.91 1.19
CA PHE A 253 16.70 -12.33 2.35
C PHE A 253 18.02 -11.57 2.36
N ASP A 254 18.34 -10.86 3.43
CA ASP A 254 19.58 -10.07 3.56
C ASP A 254 20.73 -10.84 4.23
N GLY A 255 20.57 -12.15 4.45
CA GLY A 255 21.51 -12.97 5.23
C GLY A 255 21.14 -13.14 6.70
N LEU A 256 20.24 -12.33 7.23
CA LEU A 256 19.76 -12.39 8.61
C LEU A 256 18.23 -12.48 8.70
N ARG A 257 17.51 -11.72 7.87
CA ARG A 257 16.08 -11.45 7.93
C ARG A 257 15.45 -11.65 6.57
N MET A 258 14.18 -12.04 6.58
CA MET A 258 13.38 -12.23 5.39
C MET A 258 12.33 -11.13 5.27
N PHE A 259 12.18 -10.59 4.08
CA PHE A 259 11.29 -9.49 3.80
C PHE A 259 10.40 -9.80 2.61
N TYR A 260 9.09 -9.90 2.85
CA TYR A 260 8.11 -10.02 1.77
C TYR A 260 8.14 -8.79 0.86
N MET A 261 8.07 -9.07 -0.44
CA MET A 261 8.00 -8.09 -1.51
C MET A 261 6.55 -7.91 -1.98
N PRO A 262 6.17 -6.70 -2.44
CA PRO A 262 4.92 -6.46 -3.16
C PRO A 262 4.79 -7.37 -4.40
N GLU A 263 3.55 -7.65 -4.82
CA GLU A 263 3.26 -8.60 -5.90
C GLU A 263 3.72 -8.13 -7.30
N ASN A 264 3.95 -6.83 -7.47
CA ASN A 264 4.42 -6.24 -8.73
C ASN A 264 5.93 -6.48 -8.98
N TYR A 265 6.65 -7.18 -8.08
CA TYR A 265 8.05 -7.53 -8.27
C TYR A 265 8.24 -8.99 -8.70
N SER A 266 9.24 -9.21 -9.56
CA SER A 266 9.65 -10.54 -10.04
C SER A 266 11.17 -10.66 -10.14
N VAL A 267 11.70 -11.89 -10.08
CA VAL A 267 13.15 -12.15 -10.15
C VAL A 267 13.58 -12.39 -11.60
N GLY A 268 14.60 -11.66 -12.04
CA GLY A 268 15.24 -11.81 -13.35
C GLY A 268 16.21 -12.99 -13.43
N GLU A 269 16.74 -13.26 -14.64
CA GLU A 269 17.74 -14.32 -14.86
C GLU A 269 19.07 -14.08 -14.14
N ASP A 270 19.36 -12.83 -13.80
CA ASP A 270 20.50 -12.39 -13.01
C ASP A 270 20.33 -12.58 -11.49
N GLY A 271 19.15 -13.02 -11.05
CA GLY A 271 18.84 -13.22 -9.64
C GLY A 271 18.45 -11.94 -8.89
N LEU A 272 18.27 -10.82 -9.59
CA LEU A 272 17.82 -9.53 -9.03
C LEU A 272 16.30 -9.37 -9.19
N ALA A 273 15.69 -8.48 -8.40
CA ALA A 273 14.26 -8.22 -8.48
C ALA A 273 13.96 -6.95 -9.29
N TYR A 274 12.89 -7.01 -10.08
CA TYR A 274 12.43 -5.95 -10.95
C TYR A 274 10.93 -5.74 -10.77
N ASP A 275 10.48 -4.50 -10.81
CA ASP A 275 9.04 -4.20 -10.88
C ASP A 275 8.45 -4.56 -12.26
N GLN A 276 7.14 -4.39 -12.41
CA GLN A 276 6.41 -4.67 -13.65
C GLN A 276 6.88 -3.85 -14.86
N ASP A 277 7.50 -2.70 -14.62
CA ASP A 277 8.01 -1.78 -15.65
C ASP A 277 9.48 -2.05 -15.98
N GLY A 278 10.11 -2.99 -15.27
CA GLY A 278 11.49 -3.41 -15.45
C GLY A 278 12.50 -2.57 -14.65
N ASN A 279 12.05 -1.77 -13.69
CA ASN A 279 12.96 -1.04 -12.81
C ASN A 279 13.52 -1.96 -11.73
N LEU A 280 14.82 -1.82 -11.48
CA LEU A 280 15.55 -2.61 -10.51
C LEU A 280 15.15 -2.25 -9.07
N PHE A 281 14.99 -3.27 -8.23
CA PHE A 281 14.99 -3.10 -6.78
C PHE A 281 16.44 -3.20 -6.26
N ALA A 282 16.96 -2.11 -5.69
CA ALA A 282 18.33 -1.97 -5.23
C ALA A 282 18.61 -2.80 -3.97
N ALA A 283 18.77 -4.11 -4.16
CA ALA A 283 19.20 -5.05 -3.14
C ALA A 283 19.84 -6.30 -3.78
N GLY A 284 20.55 -7.10 -2.97
CA GLY A 284 21.20 -8.34 -3.45
C GLY A 284 22.54 -8.12 -4.15
N PHE A 285 23.17 -6.96 -3.95
CA PHE A 285 24.52 -6.65 -4.42
C PHE A 285 25.54 -6.78 -3.28
N ASP A 286 26.81 -6.98 -3.66
CA ASP A 286 27.93 -6.78 -2.75
C ASP A 286 27.91 -5.33 -2.26
N PHE A 287 27.99 -5.14 -0.94
CA PHE A 287 27.90 -3.83 -0.32
C PHE A 287 29.20 -3.49 0.40
N THR A 288 29.77 -2.35 0.07
CA THR A 288 30.83 -1.73 0.89
C THR A 288 30.32 -0.34 1.25
N PRO A 289 29.99 -0.09 2.53
CA PRO A 289 29.48 1.21 2.93
C PRO A 289 30.46 2.32 2.56
N LEU A 290 29.90 3.42 2.09
CA LEU A 290 30.64 4.59 1.67
C LEU A 290 30.82 5.49 2.89
N ASP A 291 31.98 6.12 3.04
CA ASP A 291 32.10 7.32 3.88
C ASP A 291 31.65 8.54 3.04
N PRO A 292 30.45 9.10 3.29
CA PRO A 292 29.91 10.15 2.43
C PRO A 292 30.72 11.44 2.54
N ALA A 293 31.43 11.64 3.66
CA ALA A 293 32.27 12.80 3.87
C ALA A 293 33.45 12.86 2.88
N GLU A 294 33.90 11.72 2.35
CA GLU A 294 34.94 11.67 1.32
C GLU A 294 34.47 12.24 -0.03
N LEU A 295 33.17 12.17 -0.34
CA LEU A 295 32.61 12.64 -1.60
C LEU A 295 32.02 14.05 -1.49
N TRP A 296 31.29 14.34 -0.41
CA TRP A 296 30.49 15.56 -0.27
C TRP A 296 30.99 16.49 0.86
N GLY A 297 32.05 16.10 1.58
CA GLY A 297 32.63 16.89 2.68
C GLY A 297 32.00 16.60 4.05
N PRO A 298 32.59 17.12 5.14
CA PRO A 298 32.21 16.74 6.50
C PRO A 298 30.77 17.14 6.90
N ASP A 299 30.25 18.24 6.35
CA ASP A 299 28.92 18.78 6.68
C ASP A 299 27.85 18.34 5.68
N TRP A 300 28.09 17.25 4.94
CA TRP A 300 27.23 16.83 3.82
C TRP A 300 25.77 16.61 4.23
N ALA A 301 25.52 16.04 5.42
CA ALA A 301 24.20 15.72 5.96
C ALA A 301 23.44 16.93 6.52
N ASP A 302 24.07 18.11 6.59
CA ASP A 302 23.46 19.35 7.07
C ASP A 302 23.12 20.32 5.91
N ASN A 303 23.35 19.92 4.66
CA ASN A 303 23.22 20.77 3.48
C ASN A 303 21.78 20.88 2.94
N TRP A 304 20.83 21.27 3.80
CA TRP A 304 19.40 21.36 3.49
C TRP A 304 19.00 22.48 2.50
N GLY A 305 19.95 23.31 2.05
CA GLY A 305 19.73 24.44 1.13
C GLY A 305 19.74 25.81 1.79
#